data_AF-A0A6A5Y1Y8-F1
#
_entry.id   AF-A0A6A5Y1Y8-F1
#
_cell.length_a   1.000
_cell.length_b   1.000
_cell.length_c   1.000
_cell.angle_alpha   90.00
_cell.angle_beta   90.00
_cell.angle_gamma   90.00
#
_symmetry.space_group_name_H-M   'P 1'
#
loop_
_entity.id
_entity.type
_entity.pdbx_description
1 polymer ?
#
loop_
_entity_poly.entity_id
_entity_poly.type
_entity_poly.pdbx_seq_one_letter_code
_entity_poly.pdbx_strand_id
1 'polypeptide(L)'
;MAFELYSHNRGSKIMLVIAFLVVLLWALLLVEIGLGKKDEEKYLKYWNNPNRDTNNRPAYPDWRWGKEDYNGVEQLFSVGSVLILEIPHLTIHHILLYTQCMHPVGALCTSLIMGCCWFVNGFFGVLQWLSNLEDWSNDIKSTDNLQTANAGLSFALVLAYWVYMGFSASDVHKWRKEKKILRQQARAQARELESVAVGIDEERKNGN
;
A
#
# COMPACT_ATOMS: atom_id res chain seq x y z
N MET A 1 6.28 30.84 -6.51
CA MET A 1 7.17 29.67 -6.66
C MET A 1 7.69 29.09 -5.34
N ALA A 2 7.62 29.78 -4.18
CA ALA A 2 8.11 29.25 -2.90
C ALA A 2 7.17 28.23 -2.19
N PHE A 3 5.93 28.05 -2.67
CA PHE A 3 4.92 27.23 -1.98
C PHE A 3 4.90 25.75 -2.40
N GLU A 4 5.47 25.41 -3.55
CA GLU A 4 5.55 24.02 -4.06
C GLU A 4 6.51 23.15 -3.23
N LEU A 5 7.52 23.74 -2.59
CA LEU A 5 8.50 23.00 -1.79
C LEU A 5 7.97 22.49 -0.44
N TYR A 6 6.93 23.12 0.15
CA TYR A 6 6.54 22.85 1.54
C TYR A 6 5.47 21.74 1.72
N SER A 7 4.63 21.45 0.71
CA SER A 7 3.76 20.26 0.76
C SER A 7 4.53 18.99 0.42
N HIS A 8 5.54 19.12 -0.45
CA HIS A 8 6.35 18.00 -0.95
C HIS A 8 7.11 17.25 0.14
N ASN A 9 7.70 17.99 1.09
CA ASN A 9 8.45 17.41 2.20
C ASN A 9 7.60 16.56 3.15
N ARG A 10 6.27 16.74 3.19
CA ARG A 10 5.38 15.93 4.05
C ARG A 10 5.03 14.60 3.41
N GLY A 11 4.68 14.60 2.12
CA GLY A 11 4.40 13.37 1.36
C GLY A 11 5.61 12.44 1.30
N SER A 12 6.80 12.99 1.04
CA SER A 12 8.04 12.20 0.97
C SER A 12 8.37 11.47 2.28
N LYS A 13 8.20 12.12 3.45
CA LYS A 13 8.47 11.50 4.75
C LYS A 13 7.55 10.31 5.03
N ILE A 14 6.28 10.40 4.66
CA ILE A 14 5.30 9.32 4.86
C ILE A 14 5.59 8.16 3.93
N MET A 15 5.99 8.43 2.69
CA MET A 15 6.40 7.36 1.76
C MET A 15 7.63 6.59 2.25
N LEU A 16 8.55 7.24 2.98
CA LEU A 16 9.66 6.56 3.62
C LEU A 16 9.18 5.62 4.74
N VAL A 17 8.20 6.05 5.54
CA VAL A 17 7.56 5.19 6.56
C VAL A 17 6.86 4.00 5.92
N ILE A 18 6.10 4.22 4.85
CA ILE A 18 5.44 3.14 4.09
C ILE A 18 6.49 2.16 3.54
N ALA A 19 7.55 2.66 2.90
CA ALA A 19 8.62 1.82 2.37
C ALA A 19 9.32 0.99 3.47
N PHE A 20 9.59 1.60 4.63
CA PHE A 20 10.17 0.89 5.77
C PHE A 20 9.26 -0.24 6.28
N LEU A 21 7.96 0.03 6.44
CA LEU A 21 6.99 -0.99 6.85
C LEU A 21 6.89 -2.15 5.83
N VAL A 22 6.96 -1.84 4.53
CA VAL A 22 6.95 -2.86 3.47
C VAL A 22 8.21 -3.72 3.51
N VAL A 23 9.39 -3.14 3.78
CA VAL A 23 10.63 -3.91 3.96
C VAL A 23 10.53 -4.83 5.19
N LEU A 24 9.96 -4.35 6.30
CA LEU A 24 9.73 -5.18 7.48
C LEU A 24 8.79 -6.36 7.18
N LEU A 25 7.73 -6.14 6.41
CA LEU A 25 6.83 -7.20 5.97
C LEU A 25 7.52 -8.24 5.08
N TRP A 26 8.38 -7.79 4.15
CA TRP A 26 9.23 -8.68 3.38
C TRP A 26 10.15 -9.52 4.28
N ALA A 27 10.81 -8.89 5.26
CA ALA A 27 11.68 -9.60 6.19
C ALA A 27 10.90 -10.66 6.99
N LEU A 28 9.73 -10.32 7.52
CA LEU A 28 8.88 -11.28 8.24
C LEU A 28 8.41 -12.42 7.35
N LEU A 29 8.01 -12.14 6.11
CA LEU A 29 7.60 -13.16 5.15
C LEU A 29 8.75 -14.14 4.87
N LEU A 30 9.97 -13.63 4.68
CA LEU A 30 11.15 -14.47 4.45
C LEU A 30 11.48 -15.33 5.68
N VAL A 31 11.36 -14.78 6.89
CA VAL A 31 11.53 -15.53 8.14
C VAL A 31 10.46 -16.61 8.28
N GLU A 32 9.19 -16.29 7.97
CA GLU A 32 8.08 -17.23 8.00
C GLU A 32 8.32 -18.41 7.04
N ILE A 33 8.75 -18.12 5.81
CA ILE A 33 9.11 -19.16 4.81
C ILE A 33 10.28 -20.02 5.32
N GLY A 34 11.30 -19.40 5.91
CA GLY A 34 12.47 -20.12 6.44
C GLY A 34 12.14 -21.04 7.61
N LEU A 35 11.30 -20.56 8.55
CA LEU A 35 10.84 -21.36 9.69
C LEU A 35 9.91 -22.49 9.23
N GLY A 36 9.00 -22.20 8.29
CA GLY A 36 8.10 -23.20 7.72
C GLY A 36 8.84 -24.40 7.13
N LYS A 37 9.87 -24.15 6.30
CA LYS A 37 10.72 -25.21 5.74
C LYS A 37 11.43 -26.05 6.82
N LYS A 38 11.94 -25.39 7.86
CA LYS A 38 12.64 -26.07 8.95
C LYS A 38 11.70 -26.97 9.75
N ASP A 39 10.46 -26.55 9.98
CA ASP A 39 9.48 -27.36 10.71
C ASP A 39 8.93 -28.50 9.85
N GLU A 40 8.80 -28.30 8.53
CA GLU A 40 8.51 -29.38 7.57
C GLU A 40 9.59 -30.46 7.60
N GLU A 41 10.88 -30.10 7.54
CA GLU A 41 11.99 -31.06 7.61
C GLU A 41 11.97 -31.89 8.90
N LYS A 42 11.71 -31.24 10.05
CA LYS A 42 11.58 -31.94 11.34
C LYS A 42 10.39 -32.90 11.33
N TYR A 43 9.26 -32.45 10.79
CA TYR A 43 8.04 -33.24 10.74
C TYR A 43 8.21 -34.47 9.85
N LEU A 44 8.75 -34.31 8.64
CA LEU A 44 9.05 -35.40 7.72
C LEU A 44 10.05 -36.38 8.34
N LYS A 45 11.09 -35.90 9.01
CA LYS A 45 12.07 -36.76 9.70
C LYS A 45 11.44 -37.58 10.82
N TYR A 46 10.51 -37.00 11.59
CA TYR A 46 9.75 -37.72 12.61
C TYR A 46 8.81 -38.76 11.99
N TRP A 47 8.10 -38.41 10.93
CA TRP A 47 7.12 -39.30 10.28
C TRP A 47 7.78 -40.51 9.61
N ASN A 48 8.93 -40.29 8.97
CA ASN A 48 9.73 -41.32 8.32
C ASN A 48 10.53 -42.18 9.30
N ASN A 49 10.55 -41.86 10.61
CA ASN A 49 11.21 -42.68 11.61
C ASN A 49 10.30 -43.86 12.00
N PRO A 50 10.71 -45.13 11.77
CA PRO A 50 9.92 -46.30 12.13
C PRO A 50 9.76 -46.48 13.65
N ASN A 51 10.65 -45.89 14.45
CA ASN A 51 10.63 -45.95 15.92
C ASN A 51 10.14 -44.63 16.54
N ARG A 52 9.27 -43.91 15.85
CA ARG A 52 8.76 -42.60 16.31
C ARG A 52 8.01 -42.72 17.65
N ASP A 53 8.34 -41.84 18.58
CA ASP A 53 7.67 -41.72 19.88
C ASP A 53 6.43 -40.83 19.74
N THR A 54 5.24 -41.42 19.87
CA THR A 54 3.95 -40.72 19.75
C THR A 54 3.75 -39.63 20.79
N ASN A 55 4.47 -39.69 21.92
CA ASN A 55 4.36 -38.70 22.98
C ASN A 55 5.20 -37.44 22.71
N ASN A 56 6.13 -37.49 21.77
CA ASN A 56 7.06 -36.39 21.47
C ASN A 56 6.96 -35.96 19.99
N ARG A 57 5.71 -35.92 19.48
CA ARG A 57 5.42 -35.52 18.12
C ARG A 57 5.75 -34.03 17.94
N PRO A 58 6.60 -33.65 16.98
CA PRO A 58 6.78 -32.25 16.64
C PRO A 58 5.45 -31.69 16.11
N ALA A 59 5.14 -30.44 16.45
CA ALA A 59 3.95 -29.75 15.95
C ALA A 59 3.85 -29.91 14.43
N TYR A 60 2.65 -30.26 13.94
CA TYR A 60 2.41 -30.32 12.50
C TYR A 60 2.71 -28.94 11.91
N PRO A 61 3.57 -28.83 10.87
CA PRO A 61 3.91 -27.55 10.28
C PRO A 61 2.61 -26.83 9.96
N ASP A 62 2.50 -25.58 10.43
CA ASP A 62 1.25 -24.85 10.24
C ASP A 62 0.89 -24.83 8.77
N TRP A 63 -0.35 -25.17 8.50
CA TRP A 63 -0.91 -25.62 7.24
C TRP A 63 -1.11 -24.46 6.24
N ARG A 64 -0.14 -23.54 6.19
CA ARG A 64 0.34 -23.02 4.91
C ARG A 64 1.15 -24.06 4.11
N TRP A 65 1.52 -25.19 4.72
CA TRP A 65 2.48 -26.14 4.13
C TRP A 65 2.09 -27.63 4.21
N GLY A 66 0.87 -28.00 4.62
CA GLY A 66 0.57 -29.40 4.94
C GLY A 66 -0.89 -29.85 4.86
N LYS A 67 -1.64 -29.43 3.85
CA LYS A 67 -2.75 -30.27 3.36
C LYS A 67 -2.34 -30.74 1.97
N GLU A 68 -2.39 -32.05 1.76
CA GLU A 68 -1.89 -32.75 0.56
C GLU A 68 -2.46 -32.21 -0.78
N ASP A 69 -3.44 -31.30 -0.73
CA ASP A 69 -4.13 -30.75 -1.90
C ASP A 69 -4.02 -29.21 -2.10
N TYR A 70 -3.32 -28.45 -1.24
CA TYR A 70 -3.16 -27.00 -1.44
C TYR A 70 -1.71 -26.60 -1.78
N ASN A 71 -1.52 -26.13 -3.02
CA ASN A 71 -0.24 -25.66 -3.54
C ASN A 71 0.28 -24.48 -2.70
N GLY A 72 1.42 -24.63 -2.02
CA GLY A 72 2.12 -23.51 -1.33
C GLY A 72 2.41 -22.31 -2.25
N VAL A 73 2.36 -22.50 -3.57
CA VAL A 73 2.38 -21.45 -4.58
C VAL A 73 1.17 -20.51 -4.49
N GLU A 74 -0.05 -21.02 -4.28
CA GLU A 74 -1.27 -20.21 -4.22
C GLU A 74 -1.27 -19.25 -3.01
N GLN A 75 -0.70 -19.67 -1.88
CA GLN A 75 -0.58 -18.84 -0.69
C GLN A 75 0.60 -17.87 -0.75
N LEU A 76 1.71 -18.25 -1.40
CA LEU A 76 2.78 -17.32 -1.74
C LEU A 76 2.27 -16.26 -2.73
N PHE A 77 1.33 -16.62 -3.59
CA PHE A 77 0.60 -15.67 -4.41
C PHE A 77 -0.38 -14.81 -3.60
N SER A 78 -1.09 -15.33 -2.58
CA SER A 78 -2.05 -14.51 -1.85
C SER A 78 -1.40 -13.39 -1.02
N VAL A 79 -0.32 -13.70 -0.28
CA VAL A 79 0.41 -12.70 0.53
C VAL A 79 1.49 -11.99 -0.28
N GLY A 80 2.17 -12.71 -1.16
CA GLY A 80 3.22 -12.17 -2.01
C GLY A 80 2.70 -11.29 -3.14
N SER A 81 1.47 -11.48 -3.64
CA SER A 81 0.95 -10.64 -4.73
C SER A 81 0.82 -9.17 -4.33
N VAL A 82 0.36 -8.88 -3.10
CA VAL A 82 0.26 -7.51 -2.59
C VAL A 82 1.67 -6.89 -2.49
N LEU A 83 2.63 -7.64 -1.97
CA LEU A 83 4.03 -7.19 -1.89
C LEU A 83 4.70 -7.02 -3.27
N ILE A 84 4.37 -7.88 -4.24
CA ILE A 84 4.86 -7.78 -5.61
C ILE A 84 4.30 -6.54 -6.29
N LEU A 85 3.03 -6.20 -6.07
CA LEU A 85 2.41 -4.96 -6.58
C LEU A 85 2.97 -3.72 -5.88
N GLU A 86 3.36 -3.84 -4.61
CA GLU A 86 3.90 -2.76 -3.80
C GLU A 86 5.28 -2.28 -4.28
N ILE A 87 6.14 -3.18 -4.79
CA ILE A 87 7.48 -2.84 -5.30
C ILE A 87 7.45 -1.83 -6.47
N PRO A 88 6.78 -2.11 -7.61
CA PRO A 88 6.73 -1.18 -8.72
C PRO A 88 5.96 0.08 -8.31
N HIS A 89 4.92 -0.04 -7.48
CA HIS A 89 4.19 1.10 -6.94
C HIS A 89 5.11 2.05 -6.17
N LEU A 90 5.83 1.57 -5.15
CA LEU A 90 6.75 2.38 -4.34
C LEU A 90 7.87 2.98 -5.17
N THR A 91 8.43 2.20 -6.11
CA THR A 91 9.52 2.66 -6.99
C THR A 91 9.06 3.80 -7.89
N ILE A 92 7.92 3.61 -8.57
CA ILE A 92 7.33 4.63 -9.44
C ILE A 92 6.94 5.87 -8.62
N HIS A 93 6.33 5.70 -7.44
CA HIS A 93 5.99 6.82 -6.56
C HIS A 93 7.22 7.60 -6.11
N HIS A 94 8.29 6.92 -5.70
CA HIS A 94 9.53 7.57 -5.30
C HIS A 94 10.15 8.37 -6.44
N ILE A 95 10.21 7.80 -7.65
CA ILE A 95 10.73 8.49 -8.84
C ILE A 95 9.85 9.69 -9.21
N LEU A 96 8.52 9.53 -9.20
CA LEU A 96 7.59 10.61 -9.54
C LEU A 96 7.54 11.73 -8.49
N LEU A 97 7.71 11.39 -7.21
CA LEU A 97 7.88 12.36 -6.14
C LEU A 97 9.20 13.10 -6.34
N TYR A 98 10.30 12.41 -6.60
CA TYR A 98 11.59 13.05 -6.82
C TYR A 98 11.59 14.00 -8.03
N THR A 99 10.93 13.60 -9.12
CA THR A 99 10.82 14.41 -10.35
C THR A 99 9.72 15.47 -10.30
N GLN A 100 8.93 15.56 -9.22
CA GLN A 100 7.79 16.47 -9.06
C GLN A 100 6.70 16.33 -10.14
N CYS A 101 6.69 15.23 -10.89
CA CYS A 101 5.75 15.00 -11.98
C CYS A 101 4.45 14.32 -11.54
N MET A 102 4.25 14.12 -10.23
CA MET A 102 3.12 13.36 -9.74
C MET A 102 1.83 14.20 -9.69
N HIS A 103 0.84 13.77 -10.47
CA HIS A 103 -0.49 14.38 -10.40
C HIS A 103 -1.16 14.04 -9.06
N PRO A 104 -1.70 15.02 -8.31
CA PRO A 104 -2.22 14.80 -6.95
C PRO A 104 -3.42 13.83 -6.93
N VAL A 105 -4.21 13.80 -8.01
CA VAL A 105 -5.30 12.81 -8.16
C VAL A 105 -4.75 11.39 -8.32
N GLY A 106 -3.63 11.22 -9.03
CA GLY A 106 -2.99 9.91 -9.19
C GLY A 106 -2.45 9.39 -7.86
N ALA A 107 -1.81 10.25 -7.06
CA ALA A 107 -1.38 9.94 -5.70
C ALA A 107 -2.56 9.51 -4.81
N LEU A 108 -3.69 10.23 -4.89
CA LEU A 108 -4.90 9.89 -4.15
C LEU A 108 -5.44 8.50 -4.56
N CYS A 109 -5.64 8.26 -5.85
CA CYS A 109 -6.20 6.99 -6.34
C CYS A 109 -5.29 5.80 -5.99
N THR A 110 -3.97 5.94 -6.17
CA THR A 110 -3.00 4.88 -5.84
C THR A 110 -2.98 4.59 -4.34
N SER A 111 -3.00 5.63 -3.49
CA SER A 111 -3.07 5.46 -2.04
C SER A 111 -4.34 4.75 -1.57
N LEU A 112 -5.47 5.00 -2.22
CA LEU A 112 -6.74 4.34 -1.93
C LEU A 112 -6.69 2.85 -2.33
N ILE A 113 -6.23 2.55 -3.54
CA ILE A 113 -6.13 1.18 -4.05
C ILE A 113 -5.20 0.36 -3.15
N MET A 114 -4.00 0.86 -2.86
CA MET A 114 -3.05 0.14 -2.00
C MET A 114 -3.56 0.02 -0.57
N GLY A 115 -4.16 1.09 -0.01
CA GLY A 115 -4.80 1.02 1.29
C GLY A 115 -5.88 -0.07 1.37
N CYS A 116 -6.70 -0.23 0.33
CA CYS A 116 -7.70 -1.29 0.25
C CYS A 116 -7.06 -2.68 0.13
N CYS A 117 -6.00 -2.84 -0.68
CA CYS A 117 -5.28 -4.12 -0.80
C CYS A 117 -4.69 -4.55 0.56
N TRP A 118 -4.05 -3.62 1.28
CA TRP A 118 -3.51 -3.89 2.62
C TRP A 118 -4.60 -4.17 3.65
N PHE A 119 -5.74 -3.49 3.55
CA PHE A 119 -6.88 -3.76 4.42
C PHE A 119 -7.42 -5.17 4.22
N VAL A 120 -7.61 -5.59 2.98
CA VAL A 120 -8.05 -6.95 2.65
C VAL A 120 -7.04 -7.98 3.16
N ASN A 121 -5.74 -7.75 2.97
CA ASN A 121 -4.68 -8.64 3.47
C ASN A 121 -4.73 -8.76 5.01
N GLY A 122 -4.78 -7.64 5.73
CA GLY A 122 -4.87 -7.63 7.19
C GLY A 122 -6.16 -8.29 7.70
N PHE A 123 -7.28 -8.04 7.01
CA PHE A 123 -8.58 -8.63 7.35
C PHE A 123 -8.57 -10.15 7.20
N PHE A 124 -8.03 -10.69 6.09
CA PHE A 124 -7.87 -12.13 5.94
C PHE A 124 -6.92 -12.73 6.99
N GLY A 125 -5.85 -12.02 7.35
CA GLY A 125 -4.97 -12.43 8.44
C GLY A 125 -5.70 -12.57 9.79
N VAL A 126 -6.61 -11.65 10.10
CA VAL A 126 -7.46 -11.75 11.30
C VAL A 126 -8.45 -12.88 11.21
N LEU A 127 -9.11 -13.08 10.06
CA LEU A 127 -10.04 -14.21 9.88
C LEU A 127 -9.33 -15.55 10.06
N GLN A 128 -8.12 -15.69 9.54
CA GLN A 128 -7.30 -16.89 9.70
C GLN A 128 -6.93 -17.11 11.18
N TRP A 129 -6.53 -16.04 11.89
CA TRP A 129 -6.27 -16.13 13.32
C TRP A 129 -7.51 -16.56 14.10
N LEU A 130 -8.68 -16.01 13.78
CA LEU A 130 -9.95 -16.37 14.41
C LEU A 130 -10.35 -17.82 14.12
N SER A 131 -10.17 -18.33 12.90
CA SER A 131 -10.45 -19.74 12.59
C SER A 131 -9.54 -20.70 13.33
N ASN A 132 -8.31 -20.27 13.66
CA ASN A 132 -7.35 -21.11 14.37
C ASN A 132 -7.61 -21.16 15.89
N LEU A 133 -8.43 -20.27 16.44
CA LEU A 133 -8.84 -20.30 17.85
C LEU A 133 -9.69 -21.54 18.19
N GLU A 134 -10.38 -22.11 17.21
CA GLU A 134 -11.24 -23.28 17.39
C GLU A 134 -10.43 -24.59 17.55
N ASP A 135 -9.20 -24.63 17.01
CA ASP A 135 -8.31 -25.80 16.98
C ASP A 135 -7.25 -25.82 18.10
N TRP A 136 -7.44 -25.04 19.17
CA TRP A 136 -6.54 -24.88 20.33
C TRP A 136 -6.36 -26.14 21.21
N SER A 137 -5.94 -27.23 20.59
CA SER A 137 -5.33 -28.37 21.27
C SER A 137 -3.83 -28.09 21.50
N ASN A 138 -3.55 -27.37 22.60
CA ASN A 138 -2.29 -27.29 23.37
C ASN A 138 -0.93 -26.96 22.71
N ASP A 139 -0.77 -26.91 21.39
CA ASP A 139 0.50 -26.51 20.76
C ASP A 139 0.41 -25.08 20.20
N ILE A 140 0.85 -24.10 20.99
CA ILE A 140 1.08 -22.73 20.50
C ILE A 140 2.23 -22.79 19.49
N LYS A 141 1.93 -22.62 18.21
CA LYS A 141 2.94 -22.72 17.16
C LYS A 141 3.67 -21.39 17.03
N SER A 142 4.99 -21.46 16.82
CA SER A 142 5.82 -20.26 16.64
C SER A 142 5.40 -19.40 15.44
N THR A 143 4.71 -19.99 14.47
CA THR A 143 4.16 -19.38 13.26
C THR A 143 2.94 -18.50 13.52
N ASP A 144 2.13 -18.77 14.55
CA ASP A 144 0.95 -17.97 14.88
C ASP A 144 1.33 -16.53 15.21
N ASN A 145 2.39 -16.35 16.00
CA ASN A 145 2.89 -15.03 16.38
C ASN A 145 3.37 -14.22 15.15
N LEU A 146 3.96 -14.89 14.15
CA LEU A 146 4.38 -14.24 12.91
C LEU A 146 3.17 -13.81 12.07
N GLN A 147 2.13 -14.64 12.01
CA GLN A 147 0.90 -14.31 11.28
C GLN A 147 0.18 -13.13 11.92
N THR A 148 0.06 -13.10 13.25
CA THR A 148 -0.51 -11.96 13.98
C THR A 148 0.32 -10.69 13.75
N ALA A 149 1.65 -10.79 13.75
CA ALA A 149 2.53 -9.66 13.45
C ALA A 149 2.33 -9.15 12.02
N ASN A 150 2.18 -10.04 11.04
CA ASN A 150 1.92 -9.69 9.64
C ASN A 150 0.57 -8.98 9.45
N ALA A 151 -0.49 -9.49 10.10
CA ALA A 151 -1.79 -8.83 10.11
C ALA A 151 -1.71 -7.43 10.76
N GLY A 152 -1.03 -7.32 11.91
CA GLY A 152 -0.83 -6.05 12.60
C GLY A 152 -0.08 -5.01 11.74
N LEU A 153 0.99 -5.43 11.06
CA LEU A 153 1.73 -4.56 10.14
C LEU A 153 0.94 -4.19 8.89
N SER A 154 0.08 -5.08 8.39
CA SER A 154 -0.84 -4.77 7.30
C SER A 154 -1.79 -3.64 7.70
N PHE A 155 -2.37 -3.66 8.91
CA PHE A 155 -3.18 -2.54 9.40
C PHE A 155 -2.36 -1.27 9.65
N ALA A 156 -1.11 -1.38 10.11
CA ALA A 156 -0.22 -0.23 10.22
C ALA A 156 0.02 0.43 8.85
N LEU A 157 0.15 -0.37 7.78
CA LEU A 157 0.21 0.13 6.41
C LEU A 157 -1.08 0.80 5.95
N VAL A 158 -2.25 0.22 6.26
CA VAL A 158 -3.55 0.85 5.98
C VAL A 158 -3.62 2.24 6.60
N LEU A 159 -3.22 2.38 7.86
CA LEU A 159 -3.19 3.67 8.55
C LEU A 159 -2.22 4.65 7.88
N ALA A 160 -1.02 4.20 7.51
CA ALA A 160 -0.06 5.03 6.79
C ALA A 160 -0.62 5.50 5.43
N TYR A 161 -1.30 4.62 4.69
CA TYR A 161 -1.96 4.93 3.43
C TYR A 161 -3.13 5.89 3.60
N TRP A 162 -3.94 5.77 4.65
CA TRP A 162 -5.02 6.72 4.95
C TRP A 162 -4.49 8.11 5.29
N VAL A 163 -3.40 8.18 6.07
CA VAL A 163 -2.72 9.45 6.35
C VAL A 163 -2.19 10.07 5.05
N TYR A 164 -1.54 9.27 4.20
CA TYR A 164 -1.07 9.71 2.88
C TYR A 164 -2.21 10.18 1.95
N MET A 165 -3.34 9.47 1.97
CA MET A 165 -4.55 9.82 1.25
C MET A 165 -5.10 11.17 1.71
N GLY A 166 -5.08 11.46 3.03
CA GLY A 166 -5.49 12.75 3.59
C GLY A 166 -4.64 13.91 3.06
N PHE A 167 -3.32 13.74 3.00
CA PHE A 167 -2.42 14.74 2.41
C PHE A 167 -2.68 14.92 0.91
N SER A 168 -2.85 13.81 0.18
CA SER A 168 -3.15 13.82 -1.25
C SER A 168 -4.49 14.52 -1.54
N ALA A 169 -5.52 14.30 -0.72
CA ALA A 169 -6.83 14.94 -0.86
C ALA A 169 -6.74 16.47 -0.65
N SER A 170 -5.96 16.91 0.34
CA SER A 170 -5.65 18.32 0.56
C SER A 170 -5.00 18.94 -0.69
N ASP A 171 -4.03 18.25 -1.29
CA ASP A 171 -3.31 18.79 -2.45
C ASP A 171 -4.17 18.78 -3.72
N VAL A 172 -5.05 17.78 -3.90
CA VAL A 172 -6.10 17.81 -4.93
C VAL A 172 -7.02 19.02 -4.76
N HIS A 173 -7.41 19.35 -3.53
CA HIS A 173 -8.27 20.50 -3.26
C HIS A 173 -7.58 21.82 -3.64
N LYS A 174 -6.31 22.00 -3.27
CA LYS A 174 -5.51 23.17 -3.65
C LYS A 174 -5.37 23.28 -5.17
N TRP A 175 -5.00 22.19 -5.84
CA TRP A 175 -4.89 22.14 -7.29
C TRP A 175 -6.20 22.54 -7.99
N ARG A 176 -7.35 22.07 -7.50
CA ARG A 176 -8.67 22.47 -8.03
C ARG A 176 -8.93 23.97 -7.84
N LYS A 177 -8.56 24.52 -6.68
CA LYS A 177 -8.73 25.96 -6.37
C LYS A 177 -7.87 26.82 -7.28
N GLU A 178 -6.60 26.49 -7.47
CA GLU A 178 -5.68 27.20 -8.35
C GLU A 178 -6.16 27.16 -9.80
N LYS A 179 -6.59 26.00 -10.29
CA LYS A 179 -7.15 25.85 -11.64
C LYS A 179 -8.40 26.72 -11.85
N LYS A 180 -9.23 26.89 -10.82
CA LYS A 180 -10.40 27.79 -10.87
C LYS A 180 -9.97 29.26 -10.97
N ILE A 181 -8.98 29.67 -10.19
CA ILE A 181 -8.44 31.05 -10.20
C ILE A 181 -7.84 31.36 -11.56
N LEU A 182 -6.99 30.48 -12.10
CA LEU A 182 -6.38 30.65 -13.42
C LEU A 182 -7.42 30.76 -14.54
N ARG A 183 -8.48 29.95 -14.50
CA ARG A 183 -9.61 30.06 -15.45
C ARG A 183 -10.37 31.38 -15.32
N GLN A 184 -10.52 31.91 -14.10
CA GLN A 184 -11.16 33.21 -13.89
C GLN A 184 -10.29 34.35 -14.40
N GLN A 185 -8.98 34.30 -14.16
CA GLN A 185 -8.02 35.28 -14.68
C GLN A 185 -7.99 35.27 -16.22
N ALA A 186 -7.92 34.09 -16.84
CA ALA A 186 -7.96 33.96 -18.30
C ALA A 186 -9.26 34.53 -18.90
N ARG A 187 -10.41 34.32 -18.25
CA ARG A 187 -11.69 34.91 -18.66
C ARG A 187 -11.75 36.42 -18.45
N ALA A 188 -11.16 36.94 -17.38
CA ALA A 188 -11.08 38.37 -17.14
C ALA A 188 -10.20 39.07 -18.20
N GLN A 189 -9.04 38.50 -18.49
CA GLN A 189 -8.15 38.98 -19.56
C GLN A 189 -8.82 38.93 -20.94
N ALA A 190 -9.57 37.86 -21.25
CA ALA A 190 -10.32 37.79 -22.50
C ALA A 190 -11.37 38.90 -22.63
N ARG A 191 -12.12 39.19 -21.56
CA ARG A 191 -13.12 40.29 -21.54
C ARG A 191 -12.48 41.66 -21.67
N GLU A 192 -11.33 41.86 -21.04
CA GLU A 192 -10.57 43.11 -21.15
C GLU A 192 -10.11 43.34 -22.60
N LEU A 193 -9.55 42.30 -23.25
CA LEU A 193 -9.17 42.35 -24.67
C LEU A 193 -10.38 42.60 -25.59
N GLU A 194 -11.53 41.98 -25.33
CA GLU A 194 -12.76 42.25 -26.07
C GLU A 194 -13.22 43.71 -25.91
N SER A 195 -13.15 44.26 -24.69
CA SER A 195 -13.54 45.66 -24.45
C SER A 195 -12.63 46.66 -25.16
N VAL A 196 -11.32 46.37 -25.22
CA VAL A 196 -10.35 47.19 -25.97
C VAL A 196 -10.62 47.13 -27.47
N ALA A 197 -10.91 45.94 -28.01
CA ALA A 197 -11.21 45.77 -29.43
C ALA A 197 -12.48 46.55 -29.84
N VAL A 198 -13.53 46.52 -29.02
CA VAL A 198 -14.76 47.31 -29.28
C VAL A 198 -14.47 48.80 -29.28
N GLY A 199 -13.66 49.30 -28.33
CA GLY A 199 -13.28 50.72 -28.28
C GLY A 199 -12.53 51.17 -29.54
N ILE A 200 -11.60 50.37 -30.05
CA ILE A 200 -10.85 50.66 -31.28
C ILE A 200 -11.80 50.71 -32.50
N ASP A 201 -12.76 49.80 -32.58
CA ASP A 201 -13.74 49.77 -33.67
C ASP A 201 -14.70 50.97 -33.64
N GLU A 202 -15.08 51.44 -32.45
CA GLU A 202 -15.89 52.66 -32.29
C GLU A 202 -15.12 53.93 -32.68
N GLU A 203 -13.87 54.07 -32.24
CA GLU A 203 -13.01 55.18 -32.66
C GLU A 203 -12.84 55.22 -34.18
N ARG A 204 -12.66 54.05 -34.81
CA ARG A 204 -12.53 53.95 -36.26
C ARG A 204 -13.80 54.38 -37.02
N LYS A 205 -14.99 54.14 -36.46
CA LYS A 205 -16.27 54.56 -37.06
C LYS A 205 -16.53 56.06 -36.95
N ASN A 206 -16.05 56.70 -35.88
CA ASN A 206 -16.28 58.12 -35.63
C ASN A 206 -15.25 59.05 -36.26
N GLY A 207 -14.11 58.52 -36.73
CA GLY A 207 -13.03 59.28 -37.36
C GLY A 207 -13.18 59.54 -38.88
N ASN A 208 -14.34 59.23 -39.47
CA ASN A 208 -14.72 59.53 -40.86
C ASN A 208 -15.90 60.49 -40.90
#